data_AF-A0A7X7RUE9-F1
#
_entry.id   AF-A0A7X7RUE9-F1
#
_cell.length_a   1.000
_cell.length_b   1.000
_cell.length_c   1.000
_cell.angle_alpha   90.00
_cell.angle_beta   90.00
_cell.angle_gamma   90.00
#
_symmetry.space_group_name_H-M   'P 1'
#
loop_
_entity.id
_entity.type
_entity.pdbx_description
1 polymer ?
#
loop_
_entity_poly.entity_id
_entity_poly.type
_entity_poly.pdbx_seq_one_letter_code
_entity_poly.pdbx_strand_id
1 'polypeptide(L)'
;MDIFCVSGRIKALEKTFLTAYDISGIMNAKTIDEAAAILNERIYQVPQKVSSPDDILNIFNNTTIGLVEEMSKSLPKELYQFFLLPYTFHNIKLIIEYYRTGKENKNYLLYASVDYFTIKDALEKNNFKEIPLYVKPLVEFVLKNRDIKNIMLLAKNVYWNIAQNLVMTQNSDFINGYIKTEIDLSNIGLFLQQQVADISLDIDIFIEGGRIKNERFIREDVLWNTVNMIYAGVKTPVSIHEYDNVKYDLAIDYLKNARVIPFGIDTIFAYFAARIIEIDNLRRLLLGKFYNIDTSNMEDWVWPAYQYV
;
A
#
# COMPACT_ATOMS: atom_id res chain seq x y z
N MET A 1 8.88 -23.37 7.23
CA MET A 1 7.58 -23.33 6.52
C MET A 1 7.66 -24.28 5.34
N ASP A 2 6.69 -25.18 5.18
CA ASP A 2 6.59 -25.99 3.96
C ASP A 2 6.01 -25.14 2.83
N ILE A 3 6.88 -24.65 1.95
CA ILE A 3 6.51 -23.70 0.91
C ILE A 3 5.56 -24.30 -0.13
N PHE A 4 5.60 -25.62 -0.36
CA PHE A 4 4.72 -26.29 -1.33
C PHE A 4 3.31 -26.41 -0.77
N CYS A 5 3.19 -26.85 0.48
CA CYS A 5 1.89 -26.92 1.16
C CYS A 5 1.24 -25.54 1.26
N VAL A 6 2.01 -24.52 1.67
CA VAL A 6 1.52 -23.13 1.73
C VAL A 6 1.11 -22.64 0.36
N SER A 7 1.94 -22.83 -0.67
CA SER A 7 1.62 -22.42 -2.04
C SER A 7 0.34 -23.08 -2.56
N GLY A 8 0.15 -24.38 -2.35
CA GLY A 8 -1.07 -25.09 -2.77
C GLY A 8 -2.33 -24.54 -2.09
N ARG A 9 -2.24 -24.23 -0.79
CA ARG A 9 -3.33 -23.59 -0.05
C ARG A 9 -3.61 -22.16 -0.53
N ILE A 10 -2.56 -21.36 -0.76
CA ILE A 10 -2.69 -20.00 -1.31
C ILE A 10 -3.35 -20.02 -2.69
N LYS A 11 -2.96 -20.94 -3.58
CA LYS A 11 -3.61 -21.13 -4.88
C LYS A 11 -5.10 -21.48 -4.75
N ALA A 12 -5.50 -22.24 -3.74
CA ALA A 12 -6.92 -22.48 -3.48
C ALA A 12 -7.63 -21.20 -3.03
N LEU A 13 -7.00 -20.39 -2.18
CA LEU A 13 -7.52 -19.09 -1.74
C LEU A 13 -7.53 -18.03 -2.83
N GLU A 14 -6.73 -18.15 -3.90
CA GLU A 14 -6.80 -17.22 -5.03
C GLU A 14 -8.21 -17.19 -5.66
N LYS A 15 -9.03 -18.24 -5.51
CA LYS A 15 -10.41 -18.28 -6.00
C LYS A 15 -11.37 -17.37 -5.24
N THR A 16 -10.97 -16.84 -4.09
CA THR A 16 -11.81 -16.01 -3.22
C THR A 16 -11.59 -14.50 -3.42
N PHE A 17 -10.72 -14.12 -4.34
CA PHE A 17 -10.66 -12.73 -4.82
C PHE A 17 -11.98 -12.34 -5.48
N LEU A 18 -12.27 -11.06 -5.44
CA LEU A 18 -13.36 -10.48 -6.19
C LEU A 18 -13.02 -10.48 -7.68
N THR A 19 -14.05 -10.71 -8.45
CA THR A 19 -14.04 -10.61 -9.90
C THR A 19 -14.29 -9.17 -10.34
N ALA A 20 -14.02 -8.87 -11.61
CA ALA A 20 -14.44 -7.58 -12.19
C ALA A 20 -15.96 -7.41 -12.14
N TYR A 21 -16.71 -8.52 -12.24
CA TYR A 21 -18.16 -8.53 -12.10
C TYR A 21 -18.60 -8.13 -10.69
N ASP A 22 -17.95 -8.66 -9.65
CA ASP A 22 -18.27 -8.32 -8.26
C ASP A 22 -18.01 -6.84 -7.98
N ILE A 23 -16.87 -6.31 -8.43
CA ILE A 23 -16.53 -4.88 -8.28
C ILE A 23 -17.55 -4.01 -9.01
N SER A 24 -17.92 -4.37 -10.24
CA SER A 24 -18.97 -3.67 -11.00
C SER A 24 -20.34 -3.75 -10.30
N GLY A 25 -20.67 -4.89 -9.67
CA GLY A 25 -21.87 -5.05 -8.86
C GLY A 25 -21.90 -4.10 -7.66
N ILE A 26 -20.79 -4.02 -6.92
CA ILE A 26 -20.63 -3.10 -5.77
C ILE A 26 -20.78 -1.65 -6.22
N MET A 27 -20.18 -1.31 -7.38
CA MET A 27 -20.26 0.02 -8.00
C MET A 27 -21.68 0.39 -8.44
N ASN A 28 -22.46 -0.56 -8.92
CA ASN A 28 -23.81 -0.32 -9.40
C ASN A 28 -24.89 -0.49 -8.32
N ALA A 29 -24.51 -0.93 -7.11
CA ALA A 29 -25.38 -0.97 -5.96
C ALA A 29 -25.91 0.43 -5.62
N LYS A 30 -27.21 0.52 -5.35
CA LYS A 30 -27.90 1.78 -5.01
C LYS A 30 -27.65 2.18 -3.57
N THR A 31 -27.41 1.21 -2.70
CA THR A 31 -27.21 1.40 -1.27
C THR A 31 -25.98 0.65 -0.79
N ILE A 32 -25.46 1.07 0.36
CA ILE A 32 -24.39 0.32 1.02
C ILE A 32 -24.83 -1.09 1.43
N ASP A 33 -26.10 -1.28 1.78
CA ASP A 33 -26.63 -2.60 2.17
C ASP A 33 -26.65 -3.56 0.98
N GLU A 34 -26.97 -3.07 -0.23
CA GLU A 34 -26.87 -3.85 -1.47
C GLU A 34 -25.41 -4.22 -1.78
N ALA A 35 -24.47 -3.28 -1.63
CA ALA A 35 -23.04 -3.55 -1.79
C ALA A 35 -22.52 -4.56 -0.75
N ALA A 36 -22.98 -4.45 0.50
CA ALA A 36 -22.67 -5.36 1.59
C ALA A 36 -23.19 -6.78 1.32
N ALA A 37 -24.38 -6.92 0.73
CA ALA A 37 -24.92 -8.22 0.35
C ALA A 37 -24.02 -8.97 -0.63
N ILE A 38 -23.51 -8.27 -1.67
CA ILE A 38 -22.56 -8.85 -2.64
C ILE A 38 -21.28 -9.33 -1.94
N LEU A 39 -20.74 -8.51 -1.03
CA LEU A 39 -19.53 -8.84 -0.28
C LEU A 39 -19.72 -10.06 0.65
N ASN A 40 -20.90 -10.18 1.26
CA ASN A 40 -21.27 -11.30 2.13
C ASN A 40 -21.44 -12.64 1.39
N GLU A 41 -21.64 -12.64 0.08
CA GLU A 41 -21.57 -13.86 -0.75
C GLU A 41 -20.12 -14.30 -1.04
N ARG A 42 -19.15 -13.46 -0.67
CA ARG A 42 -17.70 -13.71 -0.81
C ARG A 42 -17.09 -13.92 0.59
N ILE A 43 -15.81 -13.62 0.76
CA ILE A 43 -15.11 -13.81 2.04
C ILE A 43 -15.28 -12.64 3.01
N TYR A 44 -15.93 -11.56 2.57
CA TYR A 44 -16.03 -10.32 3.33
C TYR A 44 -17.29 -10.33 4.17
N GLN A 45 -17.13 -10.30 5.49
CA GLN A 45 -18.26 -10.29 6.42
C GLN A 45 -18.61 -8.83 6.76
N VAL A 46 -19.54 -8.28 6.00
CA VAL A 46 -20.07 -6.93 6.21
C VAL A 46 -21.36 -7.04 7.04
N PRO A 47 -21.47 -6.37 8.19
CA PRO A 47 -22.70 -6.34 8.98
C PRO A 47 -23.90 -5.90 8.14
N GLN A 48 -25.07 -6.49 8.41
CA GLN A 48 -26.31 -6.20 7.68
C GLN A 48 -26.76 -4.74 7.76
N LYS A 49 -26.21 -3.96 8.71
CA LYS A 49 -26.51 -2.54 8.85
C LYS A 49 -25.22 -1.78 9.12
N VAL A 50 -24.78 -1.02 8.13
CA VAL A 50 -23.67 -0.08 8.28
C VAL A 50 -24.25 1.28 8.67
N SER A 51 -23.99 1.73 9.90
CA SER A 51 -24.61 2.95 10.45
C SER A 51 -23.66 4.14 10.45
N SER A 52 -22.36 3.90 10.35
CA SER A 52 -21.33 4.94 10.38
C SER A 52 -20.14 4.59 9.47
N PRO A 53 -19.32 5.58 9.07
CA PRO A 53 -18.05 5.32 8.39
C PRO A 53 -17.10 4.47 9.24
N ASP A 54 -17.15 4.63 10.57
CA ASP A 54 -16.31 3.87 11.51
C ASP A 54 -16.65 2.37 11.46
N ASP A 55 -17.91 2.00 11.23
CA ASP A 55 -18.29 0.59 11.03
C ASP A 55 -17.55 -0.01 9.81
N ILE A 56 -17.46 0.75 8.72
CA ILE A 56 -16.74 0.34 7.50
C ILE A 56 -15.24 0.17 7.79
N LEU A 57 -14.65 1.17 8.45
CA LEU A 57 -13.24 1.14 8.82
C LEU A 57 -12.93 -0.05 9.75
N ASN A 58 -13.80 -0.34 10.72
CA ASN A 58 -13.64 -1.46 11.64
C ASN A 58 -13.69 -2.82 10.92
N ILE A 59 -14.56 -2.99 9.93
CA ILE A 59 -14.64 -4.23 9.14
C ILE A 59 -13.32 -4.49 8.40
N PHE A 60 -12.79 -3.49 7.70
CA PHE A 60 -11.54 -3.65 6.95
C PHE A 60 -10.32 -3.72 7.87
N ASN A 61 -10.35 -3.08 9.04
CA ASN A 61 -9.33 -3.29 10.07
C ASN A 61 -9.33 -4.75 10.55
N ASN A 62 -10.51 -5.32 10.85
CA ASN A 62 -10.62 -6.73 11.26
C ASN A 62 -10.21 -7.70 10.14
N THR A 63 -10.57 -7.38 8.89
CA THR A 63 -10.15 -8.18 7.73
C THR A 63 -8.63 -8.12 7.55
N THR A 64 -8.03 -6.95 7.74
CA THR A 64 -6.58 -6.76 7.66
C THR A 64 -5.86 -7.50 8.80
N ILE A 65 -6.41 -7.49 10.03
CA ILE A 65 -5.88 -8.28 11.15
C ILE A 65 -5.87 -9.77 10.80
N GLY A 66 -6.98 -10.30 10.28
CA GLY A 66 -7.04 -11.69 9.83
C GLY A 66 -6.03 -12.01 8.72
N LEU A 67 -5.82 -11.07 7.79
CA LEU A 67 -4.81 -11.22 6.74
C LEU A 67 -3.38 -11.21 7.31
N VAL A 68 -3.10 -10.35 8.29
CA VAL A 68 -1.79 -10.26 8.96
C VAL A 68 -1.49 -11.53 9.76
N GLU A 69 -2.49 -12.07 10.47
CA GLU A 69 -2.36 -13.39 11.10
C GLU A 69 -2.05 -14.48 10.09
N GLU A 70 -2.71 -14.44 8.93
CA GLU A 70 -2.51 -15.39 7.85
C GLU A 70 -1.12 -15.27 7.21
N MET A 71 -0.63 -14.03 7.04
CA MET A 71 0.75 -13.76 6.61
C MET A 71 1.77 -14.33 7.60
N SER A 72 1.56 -14.16 8.91
CA SER A 72 2.50 -14.66 9.93
C SER A 72 2.72 -16.17 9.87
N LYS A 73 1.72 -16.92 9.38
CA LYS A 73 1.75 -18.39 9.20
C LYS A 73 2.32 -18.81 7.84
N SER A 74 2.28 -17.91 6.87
CA SER A 74 2.47 -18.21 5.44
C SER A 74 3.69 -17.55 4.81
N LEU A 75 4.34 -16.62 5.50
CA LEU A 75 5.50 -15.91 4.99
C LEU A 75 6.73 -16.10 5.90
N PRO A 76 7.94 -16.07 5.33
CA PRO A 76 9.16 -15.81 6.08
C PRO A 76 9.05 -14.50 6.86
N LYS A 77 9.78 -14.41 7.98
CA LYS A 77 9.73 -13.27 8.89
C LYS A 77 10.00 -11.95 8.19
N GLU A 78 10.94 -11.92 7.26
CA GLU A 78 11.38 -10.73 6.55
C GLU A 78 10.28 -10.20 5.63
N LEU A 79 9.60 -11.07 4.88
CA LEU A 79 8.47 -10.69 4.03
C LEU A 79 7.23 -10.32 4.84
N TYR A 80 6.99 -11.02 5.95
CA TYR A 80 5.96 -10.63 6.90
C TYR A 80 6.20 -9.19 7.39
N GLN A 81 7.41 -8.88 7.83
CA GLN A 81 7.80 -7.53 8.24
C GLN A 81 7.66 -6.50 7.12
N PHE A 82 7.98 -6.87 5.88
CA PHE A 82 7.80 -5.99 4.71
C PHE A 82 6.33 -5.57 4.56
N PHE A 83 5.39 -6.50 4.67
CA PHE A 83 3.95 -6.18 4.58
C PHE A 83 3.43 -5.34 5.74
N LEU A 84 4.06 -5.36 6.91
CA LEU A 84 3.69 -4.49 8.04
C LEU A 84 4.31 -3.09 7.99
N LEU A 85 5.27 -2.88 7.10
CA LEU A 85 6.03 -1.64 7.01
C LEU A 85 5.14 -0.42 6.70
N PRO A 86 4.16 -0.47 5.76
CA PRO A 86 3.27 0.66 5.52
C PRO A 86 2.51 1.12 6.77
N TYR A 87 2.02 0.18 7.57
CA TYR A 87 1.26 0.48 8.79
C TYR A 87 2.15 1.08 9.89
N THR A 88 3.39 0.61 9.96
CA THR A 88 4.41 1.16 10.87
C THR A 88 4.70 2.62 10.52
N PHE A 89 4.87 2.94 9.24
CA PHE A 89 5.13 4.30 8.79
C PHE A 89 3.91 5.22 8.84
N HIS A 90 2.70 4.68 8.68
CA HIS A 90 1.47 5.41 8.99
C HIS A 90 1.44 5.82 10.47
N ASN A 91 1.69 4.89 11.39
CA ASN A 91 1.75 5.20 12.82
C ASN A 91 2.83 6.24 13.13
N ILE A 92 4.02 6.12 12.56
CA ILE A 92 5.10 7.12 12.70
C ILE A 92 4.64 8.50 12.23
N LYS A 93 3.94 8.60 11.10
CA LYS A 93 3.39 9.86 10.59
C LYS A 93 2.42 10.50 11.59
N LEU A 94 1.49 9.72 12.16
CA LEU A 94 0.56 10.22 13.17
C LEU A 94 1.29 10.75 14.41
N ILE A 95 2.34 10.06 14.83
CA ILE A 95 3.16 10.47 15.97
C ILE A 95 3.90 11.77 15.67
N ILE A 96 4.50 11.91 14.48
CA ILE A 96 5.14 13.16 14.04
C ILE A 96 4.14 14.33 14.09
N GLU A 97 2.90 14.12 13.61
CA GLU A 97 1.84 15.12 13.65
C GLU A 97 1.43 15.47 15.10
N TYR A 98 1.32 14.48 15.97
CA TYR A 98 1.06 14.68 17.40
C TYR A 98 2.16 15.53 18.05
N TYR A 99 3.43 15.17 17.86
CA TYR A 99 4.57 15.90 18.41
C TYR A 99 4.65 17.35 17.96
N ARG A 100 4.21 17.61 16.73
CA ARG A 100 4.25 18.95 16.14
C ARG A 100 3.07 19.82 16.59
N THR A 101 1.88 19.23 16.70
CA THR A 101 0.63 20.00 16.87
C THR A 101 0.06 19.91 18.28
N GLY A 102 0.52 18.95 19.09
CA GLY A 102 -0.09 18.57 20.37
C GLY A 102 -1.46 17.89 20.23
N LYS A 103 -1.95 17.66 19.00
CA LYS A 103 -3.26 17.04 18.75
C LYS A 103 -3.09 15.57 18.45
N GLU A 104 -3.67 14.73 19.29
CA GLU A 104 -3.63 13.28 19.11
C GLU A 104 -4.66 12.84 18.06
N ASN A 105 -4.20 12.03 17.10
CA ASN A 105 -5.06 11.33 16.14
C ASN A 105 -5.17 9.86 16.56
N LYS A 106 -6.39 9.39 16.83
CA LYS A 106 -6.65 8.03 17.33
C LYS A 106 -6.72 6.97 16.23
N ASN A 107 -6.46 7.33 14.97
CA ASN A 107 -6.53 6.42 13.82
C ASN A 107 -5.24 5.62 13.62
N TYR A 108 -4.58 5.20 14.71
CA TYR A 108 -3.40 4.36 14.66
C TYR A 108 -3.79 2.90 14.37
N LEU A 109 -2.87 2.16 13.77
CA LEU A 109 -3.08 0.78 13.33
C LEU A 109 -2.37 -0.19 14.29
N LEU A 110 -3.10 -1.22 14.73
CA LEU A 110 -2.60 -2.21 15.70
C LEU A 110 -1.67 -3.26 15.09
N TYR A 111 -1.72 -3.41 13.77
CA TYR A 111 -1.00 -4.45 13.02
C TYR A 111 0.29 -3.90 12.37
N ALA A 112 1.00 -3.03 13.09
CA ALA A 112 2.30 -2.53 12.69
C ALA A 112 3.44 -3.43 13.23
N SER A 113 4.61 -3.37 12.59
CA SER A 113 5.81 -4.07 13.06
C SER A 113 6.37 -3.50 14.36
N VAL A 114 6.04 -2.23 14.65
CA VAL A 114 6.34 -1.52 15.89
C VAL A 114 5.06 -0.86 16.36
N ASP A 115 4.70 -1.10 17.62
CA ASP A 115 3.48 -0.56 18.22
C ASP A 115 3.52 0.99 18.29
N TYR A 116 2.35 1.60 18.12
CA TYR A 116 2.19 3.06 18.16
C TYR A 116 2.62 3.64 19.51
N PHE A 117 2.19 3.03 20.61
CA PHE A 117 2.51 3.50 21.96
C PHE A 117 3.98 3.31 22.29
N THR A 118 4.63 2.25 21.79
CA THR A 118 6.10 2.08 21.92
C THR A 118 6.86 3.26 21.32
N ILE A 119 6.50 3.70 20.10
CA ILE A 119 7.18 4.84 19.44
C ILE A 119 6.84 6.15 20.16
N LYS A 120 5.57 6.34 20.55
CA LYS A 120 5.12 7.53 21.30
C LYS A 120 5.89 7.66 22.63
N ASP A 121 5.90 6.61 23.43
CA ASP A 121 6.61 6.58 24.73
C ASP A 121 8.11 6.83 24.57
N ALA A 122 8.73 6.29 23.52
CA ALA A 122 10.16 6.48 23.26
C ALA A 122 10.50 7.96 23.01
N LEU A 123 9.66 8.68 22.27
CA LEU A 123 9.82 10.11 22.03
C LEU A 123 9.51 10.93 23.29
N GLU A 124 8.52 10.54 24.11
CA GLU A 124 8.09 11.32 25.30
C GLU A 124 9.12 11.22 26.41
N LYS A 125 9.68 10.03 26.59
CA LYS A 125 10.64 9.69 27.65
C LYS A 125 12.10 9.79 27.19
N ASN A 126 12.33 10.13 25.91
CA ASN A 126 13.66 10.15 25.28
C ASN A 126 14.42 8.82 25.49
N ASN A 127 13.73 7.69 25.33
CA ASN A 127 14.23 6.34 25.60
C ASN A 127 13.97 5.39 24.41
N PHE A 128 15.00 5.14 23.60
CA PHE A 128 14.89 4.36 22.35
C PHE A 128 15.33 2.91 22.49
N LYS A 129 15.39 2.35 23.71
CA LYS A 129 15.86 0.96 23.91
C LYS A 129 14.97 -0.07 23.22
N GLU A 130 13.67 0.19 23.15
CA GLU A 130 12.68 -0.71 22.55
C GLU A 130 12.42 -0.42 21.07
N ILE A 131 13.02 0.65 20.53
CA ILE A 131 12.85 1.02 19.12
C ILE A 131 13.79 0.18 18.27
N PRO A 132 13.29 -0.53 17.25
CA PRO A 132 14.14 -1.27 16.34
C PRO A 132 15.19 -0.38 15.67
N LEU A 133 16.40 -0.91 15.50
CA LEU A 133 17.55 -0.19 14.95
C LEU A 133 17.25 0.49 13.61
N TYR A 134 16.37 -0.10 12.81
CA TYR A 134 16.01 0.44 11.50
C TYR A 134 15.07 1.66 11.55
N VAL A 135 14.25 1.82 12.60
CA VAL A 135 13.38 3.01 12.79
C VAL A 135 14.06 4.07 13.65
N LYS A 136 15.00 3.67 14.49
CA LYS A 136 15.66 4.55 15.46
C LYS A 136 16.23 5.86 14.88
N PRO A 137 16.95 5.88 13.73
CA PRO A 137 17.46 7.12 13.16
C PRO A 137 16.36 8.15 12.85
N LEU A 138 15.21 7.69 12.36
CA LEU A 138 14.07 8.56 12.07
C LEU A 138 13.49 9.15 13.35
N VAL A 139 13.28 8.33 14.38
CA VAL A 139 12.73 8.76 15.67
C VAL A 139 13.66 9.77 16.36
N GLU A 140 14.98 9.53 16.34
CA GLU A 140 15.97 10.47 16.87
C GLU A 140 16.01 11.79 16.08
N PHE A 141 15.83 11.73 14.75
CA PHE A 141 15.80 12.90 13.89
C PHE A 141 14.58 13.79 14.19
N VAL A 142 13.41 13.20 14.43
CA VAL A 142 12.15 13.90 14.77
C VAL A 142 12.29 14.74 16.04
N LEU A 143 13.07 14.30 17.04
CA LEU A 143 13.29 15.08 18.26
C LEU A 143 14.15 16.33 18.06
N LYS A 144 15.11 16.24 17.12
CA LYS A 144 16.11 17.29 16.89
C LYS A 144 15.70 18.28 15.81
N ASN A 145 14.71 17.93 15.00
CA ASN A 145 14.29 18.70 13.83
C ASN A 145 12.79 18.95 13.88
N ARG A 146 12.37 20.16 13.48
CA ARG A 146 10.94 20.52 13.39
C ARG A 146 10.46 20.70 11.95
N ASP A 147 11.38 20.63 10.97
CA ASP A 147 11.03 20.75 9.57
C ASP A 147 10.35 19.47 9.06
N ILE A 148 9.04 19.58 8.82
CA ILE A 148 8.21 18.47 8.35
C ILE A 148 8.69 17.93 7.00
N LYS A 149 9.20 18.79 6.11
CA LYS A 149 9.66 18.36 4.79
C LYS A 149 10.84 17.41 4.94
N ASN A 150 11.84 17.80 5.74
CA ASN A 150 13.03 16.99 5.99
C ASN A 150 12.70 15.70 6.75
N ILE A 151 11.79 15.75 7.73
CA ILE A 151 11.36 14.55 8.47
C ILE A 151 10.67 13.56 7.53
N MET A 152 9.73 14.03 6.70
CA MET A 152 8.98 13.16 5.78
C MET A 152 9.89 12.59 4.68
N LEU A 153 10.87 13.37 4.22
CA LEU A 153 11.89 12.91 3.29
C LEU A 153 12.72 11.78 3.91
N LEU A 154 13.23 11.99 5.13
CA LEU A 154 13.99 10.96 5.84
C LEU A 154 13.13 9.71 6.08
N ALA A 155 11.87 9.87 6.50
CA ALA A 155 10.96 8.76 6.72
C ALA A 155 10.80 7.92 5.45
N LYS A 156 10.62 8.56 4.29
CA LYS A 156 10.50 7.85 3.01
C LYS A 156 11.78 7.08 2.64
N ASN A 157 12.94 7.69 2.83
CA ASN A 157 14.22 7.04 2.55
C ASN A 157 14.46 5.84 3.46
N VAL A 158 14.15 5.99 4.76
CA VAL A 158 14.22 4.89 5.73
C VAL A 158 13.25 3.77 5.35
N TYR A 159 12.00 4.09 5.00
CA TYR A 159 11.00 3.12 4.53
C TYR A 159 11.54 2.27 3.37
N TRP A 160 12.00 2.90 2.29
CA TRP A 160 12.42 2.17 1.10
C TRP A 160 13.75 1.43 1.27
N ASN A 161 14.65 1.93 2.12
CA ASN A 161 15.86 1.20 2.48
C ASN A 161 15.51 -0.11 3.21
N ILE A 162 14.61 -0.05 4.19
CA ILE A 162 14.14 -1.23 4.92
C ILE A 162 13.41 -2.19 4.00
N ALA A 163 12.48 -1.68 3.18
CA ALA A 163 11.72 -2.49 2.25
C ALA A 163 12.63 -3.30 1.32
N GLN A 164 13.62 -2.63 0.71
CA GLN A 164 14.59 -3.29 -0.17
C GLN A 164 15.41 -4.35 0.57
N ASN A 165 15.93 -4.03 1.77
CA ASN A 165 16.71 -4.99 2.55
C ASN A 165 15.88 -6.23 2.95
N LEU A 166 14.62 -6.05 3.33
CA LEU A 166 13.75 -7.16 3.72
C LEU A 166 13.47 -8.09 2.53
N VAL A 167 13.19 -7.55 1.34
CA VAL A 167 12.89 -8.38 0.17
C VAL A 167 14.12 -9.03 -0.45
N MET A 168 15.30 -8.39 -0.38
CA MET A 168 16.54 -8.92 -0.95
C MET A 168 16.91 -10.29 -0.35
N THR A 169 16.55 -10.53 0.91
CA THR A 169 16.79 -11.82 1.60
C THR A 169 16.12 -13.02 0.91
N GLN A 170 15.12 -12.76 0.07
CA GLN A 170 14.34 -13.81 -0.61
C GLN A 170 14.99 -14.29 -1.90
N ASN A 171 16.00 -13.58 -2.43
CA ASN A 171 16.65 -13.89 -3.71
C ASN A 171 15.65 -14.12 -4.86
N SER A 172 14.56 -13.35 -4.91
CA SER A 172 13.51 -13.47 -5.92
C SER A 172 13.55 -12.29 -6.88
N ASP A 173 13.78 -12.56 -8.17
CA ASP A 173 13.71 -11.56 -9.23
C ASP A 173 12.31 -10.99 -9.39
N PHE A 174 11.27 -11.81 -9.16
CA PHE A 174 9.89 -11.37 -9.20
C PHE A 174 9.60 -10.35 -8.10
N ILE A 175 9.93 -10.65 -6.84
CA ILE A 175 9.69 -9.73 -5.71
C ILE A 175 10.55 -8.49 -5.86
N ASN A 176 11.83 -8.63 -6.21
CA ASN A 176 12.71 -7.50 -6.47
C ASN A 176 12.15 -6.61 -7.58
N GLY A 177 11.66 -7.20 -8.67
CA GLY A 177 11.04 -6.46 -9.75
C GLY A 177 9.74 -5.74 -9.32
N TYR A 178 8.94 -6.32 -8.43
CA TYR A 178 7.77 -5.64 -7.87
C TYR A 178 8.17 -4.39 -7.07
N ILE A 179 9.18 -4.51 -6.20
CA ILE A 179 9.68 -3.37 -5.42
C ILE A 179 10.24 -2.27 -6.30
N LYS A 180 10.98 -2.62 -7.36
CA LYS A 180 11.45 -1.63 -8.34
C LYS A 180 10.29 -0.87 -9.00
N THR A 181 9.18 -1.56 -9.28
CA THR A 181 7.96 -0.95 -9.84
C THR A 181 7.36 0.02 -8.84
N GLU A 182 7.20 -0.40 -7.59
CA GLU A 182 6.61 0.44 -6.54
C GLU A 182 7.47 1.70 -6.24
N ILE A 183 8.80 1.58 -6.31
CA ILE A 183 9.71 2.73 -6.18
C ILE A 183 9.51 3.71 -7.34
N ASP A 184 9.49 3.21 -8.58
CA ASP A 184 9.25 4.06 -9.76
C ASP A 184 7.90 4.78 -9.67
N LEU A 185 6.84 4.05 -9.30
CA LEU A 185 5.51 4.62 -9.10
C LEU A 185 5.52 5.68 -8.00
N SER A 186 6.16 5.42 -6.86
CA SER A 186 6.34 6.41 -5.81
C SER A 186 7.06 7.67 -6.30
N ASN A 187 8.09 7.54 -7.13
CA ASN A 187 8.82 8.67 -7.70
C ASN A 187 7.98 9.45 -8.72
N ILE A 188 7.19 8.76 -9.55
CA ILE A 188 6.24 9.40 -10.47
C ILE A 188 5.21 10.22 -9.67
N GLY A 189 4.63 9.66 -8.61
CA GLY A 189 3.69 10.38 -7.75
C GLY A 189 4.29 11.64 -7.13
N LEU A 190 5.55 11.57 -6.68
CA LEU A 190 6.28 12.74 -6.16
C LEU A 190 6.52 13.79 -7.23
N PHE A 191 6.90 13.39 -8.45
CA PHE A 191 7.07 14.30 -9.56
C PHE A 191 5.78 15.06 -9.85
N LEU A 192 4.64 14.36 -9.95
CA LEU A 192 3.33 14.96 -10.20
C LEU A 192 2.90 15.90 -9.06
N GLN A 193 3.16 15.53 -7.80
CA GLN A 193 2.86 16.39 -6.65
C GLN A 193 3.66 17.70 -6.68
N GLN A 194 4.93 17.66 -7.08
CA GLN A 194 5.75 18.87 -7.23
C GLN A 194 5.23 19.78 -8.36
N GLN A 195 4.78 19.19 -9.48
CA GLN A 195 4.17 19.95 -10.57
C GLN A 195 2.88 20.64 -10.14
N VAL A 196 1.99 19.93 -9.43
CA VAL A 196 0.72 20.49 -8.93
C VAL A 196 0.95 21.59 -7.91
N ALA A 197 1.96 21.44 -7.05
CA ALA A 197 2.31 22.44 -6.05
C ALA A 197 3.04 23.68 -6.62
N ASP A 198 3.35 23.70 -7.92
CA ASP A 198 4.10 24.77 -8.60
C ASP A 198 5.41 25.14 -7.87
N ILE A 199 6.12 24.13 -7.37
CA ILE A 199 7.42 24.29 -6.70
C ILE A 199 8.56 23.85 -7.60
N SER A 200 9.75 24.42 -7.37
CA SER A 200 10.97 23.98 -8.04
C SER A 200 11.22 22.50 -7.77
N LEU A 201 11.52 21.74 -8.83
CA LEU A 201 11.82 20.32 -8.73
C LEU A 201 13.01 20.09 -7.80
N ASP A 202 12.75 19.39 -6.70
CA ASP A 202 13.74 18.91 -5.73
C ASP A 202 14.07 17.45 -6.07
N ILE A 203 15.28 17.22 -6.59
CA ILE A 203 15.71 15.89 -7.07
C ILE A 203 16.08 14.97 -5.90
N ASP A 204 16.50 15.55 -4.77
CA ASP A 204 16.93 14.82 -3.58
C ASP A 204 15.77 14.07 -2.90
N ILE A 205 14.53 14.35 -3.32
CA ILE A 205 13.37 13.63 -2.83
C ILE A 205 13.17 12.28 -3.52
N PHE A 206 13.79 12.01 -4.67
CA PHE A 206 13.55 10.76 -5.38
C PHE A 206 14.28 9.58 -4.74
N ILE A 207 13.57 8.46 -4.65
CA ILE A 207 14.05 7.23 -4.02
C ILE A 207 14.90 6.45 -5.02
N GLU A 208 16.09 6.02 -4.60
CA GLU A 208 16.93 5.14 -5.40
C GLU A 208 16.43 3.68 -5.38
N GLY A 209 16.80 2.93 -6.43
CA GLY A 209 16.56 1.49 -6.51
C GLY A 209 15.47 1.08 -7.50
N GLY A 210 14.73 2.02 -8.08
CA GLY A 210 13.76 1.78 -9.16
C GLY A 210 14.39 1.40 -10.50
N ARG A 211 13.56 1.19 -11.54
CA ARG A 211 14.04 1.00 -12.93
C ARG A 211 14.31 2.34 -13.61
N ILE A 212 13.58 3.37 -13.22
CA ILE A 212 13.76 4.74 -13.71
C ILE A 212 14.80 5.40 -12.82
N LYS A 213 15.94 5.79 -13.40
CA LYS A 213 16.98 6.51 -12.65
C LYS A 213 16.51 7.93 -12.30
N ASN A 214 16.94 8.45 -11.15
CA ASN A 214 16.52 9.75 -10.61
C ASN A 214 16.74 10.91 -11.60
N GLU A 215 17.76 10.86 -12.46
CA GLU A 215 18.05 11.92 -13.43
C GLU A 215 16.99 12.02 -14.53
N ARG A 216 16.14 11.00 -14.69
CA ARG A 216 15.03 11.01 -15.65
C ARG A 216 13.85 11.85 -15.16
N PHE A 217 13.74 12.09 -13.86
CA PHE A 217 12.68 12.91 -13.27
C PHE A 217 12.95 14.42 -13.35
N ILE A 218 14.10 14.84 -13.93
CA ILE A 218 14.47 16.26 -14.04
C ILE A 218 13.56 17.02 -15.01
N ARG A 219 13.03 16.32 -16.02
CA ARG A 219 12.20 16.90 -17.07
C ARG A 219 11.07 15.97 -17.45
N GLU A 220 9.91 16.58 -17.67
CA GLU A 220 8.67 15.86 -18.00
C GLU A 220 8.79 15.00 -19.27
N ASP A 221 9.31 15.57 -20.36
CA ASP A 221 9.47 14.85 -21.63
C ASP A 221 10.43 13.66 -21.53
N VAL A 222 11.49 13.79 -20.72
CA VAL A 222 12.46 12.71 -20.47
C VAL A 222 11.83 11.61 -19.63
N LEU A 223 11.07 11.99 -18.59
CA LEU A 223 10.36 11.04 -17.73
C LEU A 223 9.38 10.22 -18.54
N TRP A 224 8.45 10.86 -19.25
CA TRP A 224 7.38 10.15 -19.96
C TRP A 224 7.88 9.25 -21.09
N ASN A 225 8.92 9.68 -21.82
CA ASN A 225 9.59 8.81 -22.79
C ASN A 225 10.19 7.57 -22.11
N THR A 226 10.78 7.73 -20.92
CA THR A 226 11.35 6.60 -20.17
C THR A 226 10.25 5.67 -19.64
N VAL A 227 9.14 6.22 -19.14
CA VAL A 227 7.97 5.46 -18.68
C VAL A 227 7.42 4.60 -19.81
N ASN A 228 7.20 5.16 -21.01
CA ASN A 228 6.71 4.41 -22.17
C ASN A 228 7.65 3.26 -22.60
N MET A 229 8.97 3.43 -22.43
CA MET A 229 9.95 2.39 -22.76
C MET A 229 9.95 1.24 -21.75
N ILE A 230 9.73 1.52 -20.47
CA ILE A 230 9.82 0.53 -19.39
C ILE A 230 8.45 -0.14 -19.13
N TYR A 231 7.38 0.64 -19.14
CA TYR A 231 6.03 0.22 -18.80
C TYR A 231 5.14 0.31 -20.05
N ALA A 232 5.15 -0.75 -20.85
CA ALA A 232 4.32 -0.85 -22.04
C ALA A 232 2.83 -0.75 -21.66
N GLY A 233 2.07 0.02 -22.43
CA GLY A 233 0.62 0.21 -22.22
C GLY A 233 0.24 1.37 -21.31
N VAL A 234 1.20 2.03 -20.64
CA VAL A 234 0.92 3.27 -19.91
C VAL A 234 0.70 4.41 -20.89
N LYS A 235 -0.47 5.05 -20.83
CA LYS A 235 -0.73 6.28 -21.58
C LYS A 235 -0.08 7.45 -20.86
N THR A 236 0.89 8.10 -21.51
CA THR A 236 1.59 9.28 -20.98
C THR A 236 1.24 10.54 -21.80
N PRO A 237 1.33 11.75 -21.22
CA PRO A 237 1.66 12.04 -19.82
C PRO A 237 0.56 11.54 -18.86
N VAL A 238 0.96 11.14 -17.65
CA VAL A 238 0.01 10.73 -16.60
C VAL A 238 -0.32 11.96 -15.76
N SER A 239 -1.60 12.28 -15.57
CA SER A 239 -2.00 13.36 -14.66
C SER A 239 -2.06 12.89 -13.21
N ILE A 240 -2.07 13.83 -12.25
CA ILE A 240 -2.25 13.52 -10.82
C ILE A 240 -3.60 12.81 -10.55
N HIS A 241 -4.62 13.06 -11.37
CA HIS A 241 -5.94 12.45 -11.24
C HIS A 241 -5.95 10.99 -11.74
N GLU A 242 -5.16 10.68 -12.77
CA GLU A 242 -5.02 9.32 -13.32
C GLU A 242 -4.00 8.46 -12.58
N TYR A 243 -3.13 9.08 -11.77
CA TYR A 243 -1.98 8.44 -11.13
C TYR A 243 -2.34 7.18 -10.34
N ASP A 244 -3.39 7.23 -9.50
CA ASP A 244 -3.78 6.07 -8.71
C ASP A 244 -4.21 4.90 -9.61
N ASN A 245 -4.98 5.15 -10.67
CA ASN A 245 -5.39 4.09 -11.59
C ASN A 245 -4.18 3.47 -12.29
N VAL A 246 -3.29 4.29 -12.85
CA VAL A 246 -2.05 3.81 -13.49
C VAL A 246 -1.18 3.02 -12.51
N LYS A 247 -1.07 3.47 -11.25
CA LYS A 247 -0.30 2.79 -10.21
C LYS A 247 -0.85 1.38 -9.96
N TYR A 248 -2.14 1.27 -9.68
CA TYR A 248 -2.74 0.00 -9.30
C TYR A 248 -2.97 -0.93 -10.51
N ASP A 249 -3.14 -0.39 -11.72
CA ASP A 249 -3.10 -1.14 -12.97
C ASP A 249 -1.76 -1.85 -13.15
N LEU A 250 -0.65 -1.09 -13.09
CA LEU A 250 0.69 -1.64 -13.22
C LEU A 250 1.02 -2.63 -12.10
N ALA A 251 0.65 -2.32 -10.86
CA ALA A 251 0.90 -3.21 -9.73
C ALA A 251 0.15 -4.55 -9.88
N ILE A 252 -1.15 -4.51 -10.18
CA ILE A 252 -1.96 -5.72 -10.33
C ILE A 252 -1.54 -6.53 -11.56
N ASP A 253 -1.26 -5.88 -12.69
CA ASP A 253 -0.78 -6.56 -13.89
C ASP A 253 0.58 -7.21 -13.68
N TYR A 254 1.48 -6.56 -12.93
CA TYR A 254 2.72 -7.20 -12.50
C TYR A 254 2.46 -8.44 -11.64
N LEU A 255 1.60 -8.32 -10.63
CA LEU A 255 1.29 -9.40 -9.68
C LEU A 255 0.63 -10.61 -10.37
N LYS A 256 -0.22 -10.37 -11.37
CA LYS A 256 -0.87 -11.44 -12.17
C LYS A 256 0.12 -12.38 -12.85
N ASN A 257 1.35 -11.95 -13.11
CA ASN A 257 2.39 -12.82 -13.68
C ASN A 257 2.77 -13.97 -12.73
N ALA A 258 2.57 -13.85 -11.42
CA ALA A 258 2.81 -14.95 -10.48
C ALA A 258 1.78 -16.08 -10.57
N ARG A 259 0.67 -15.88 -11.30
CA ARG A 259 -0.39 -16.90 -11.43
C ARG A 259 0.05 -18.12 -12.21
N VAL A 260 0.95 -17.95 -13.18
CA VAL A 260 1.51 -19.07 -13.95
C VAL A 260 2.60 -19.82 -13.18
N ILE A 261 3.12 -19.22 -12.09
CA ILE A 261 4.07 -19.87 -11.19
C ILE A 261 3.29 -20.85 -10.29
N PRO A 262 3.62 -22.16 -10.30
CA PRO A 262 2.82 -23.16 -9.61
C PRO A 262 3.02 -23.13 -8.09
N PHE A 263 4.27 -22.99 -7.63
CA PHE A 263 4.63 -22.96 -6.23
C PHE A 263 5.84 -22.03 -6.02
N GLY A 264 5.99 -21.49 -4.82
CA GLY A 264 7.16 -20.70 -4.44
C GLY A 264 6.78 -19.41 -3.73
N ILE A 265 7.80 -18.66 -3.31
CA ILE A 265 7.58 -17.46 -2.51
C ILE A 265 6.90 -16.36 -3.32
N ASP A 266 7.12 -16.33 -4.63
CA ASP A 266 6.53 -15.37 -5.56
C ASP A 266 5.00 -15.47 -5.60
N THR A 267 4.46 -16.70 -5.64
CA THR A 267 3.02 -16.96 -5.60
C THR A 267 2.42 -16.48 -4.28
N ILE A 268 3.08 -16.79 -3.16
CA ILE A 268 2.61 -16.42 -1.83
C ILE A 268 2.65 -14.89 -1.66
N PHE A 269 3.75 -14.26 -2.06
CA PHE A 269 3.91 -12.82 -2.05
C PHE A 269 2.83 -12.14 -2.90
N ALA A 270 2.62 -12.61 -4.13
CA ALA A 270 1.68 -11.99 -5.05
C ALA A 270 0.24 -12.03 -4.53
N TYR A 271 -0.16 -13.15 -3.92
CA TYR A 271 -1.45 -13.28 -3.25
C TYR A 271 -1.64 -12.21 -2.16
N PHE A 272 -0.67 -12.06 -1.24
CA PHE A 272 -0.82 -11.11 -0.13
C PHE A 272 -0.79 -9.65 -0.62
N ALA A 273 0.09 -9.32 -1.57
CA ALA A 273 0.15 -7.99 -2.17
C ALA A 273 -1.17 -7.64 -2.87
N ALA A 274 -1.70 -8.55 -3.70
CA ALA A 274 -2.97 -8.36 -4.38
C ALA A 274 -4.14 -8.25 -3.40
N ARG A 275 -4.13 -9.01 -2.30
CA ARG A 275 -5.20 -8.98 -1.30
C ARG A 275 -5.23 -7.66 -0.52
N ILE A 276 -4.07 -7.08 -0.22
CA ILE A 276 -3.99 -5.74 0.38
C ILE A 276 -4.62 -4.71 -0.56
N ILE A 277 -4.27 -4.74 -1.86
CA ILE A 277 -4.83 -3.82 -2.86
C ILE A 277 -6.36 -3.97 -2.95
N GLU A 278 -6.87 -5.20 -2.96
CA GLU A 278 -8.31 -5.45 -2.99
C GLU A 278 -9.03 -4.92 -1.75
N ILE A 279 -8.49 -5.15 -0.55
CA ILE A 279 -9.03 -4.62 0.71
C ILE A 279 -9.07 -3.09 0.68
N ASP A 280 -8.00 -2.45 0.24
CA ASP A 280 -7.91 -1.00 0.15
C ASP A 280 -8.90 -0.42 -0.88
N ASN A 281 -9.06 -1.08 -2.04
CA ASN A 281 -10.05 -0.71 -3.04
C ASN A 281 -11.47 -0.78 -2.46
N LEU A 282 -11.81 -1.92 -1.84
CA LEU A 282 -13.11 -2.14 -1.23
C LEU A 282 -13.45 -1.14 -0.14
N ARG A 283 -12.48 -0.82 0.73
CA ARG A 283 -12.65 0.22 1.75
C ARG A 283 -13.02 1.55 1.12
N ARG A 284 -12.33 1.96 0.05
CA ARG A 284 -12.64 3.20 -0.66
C ARG A 284 -14.02 3.14 -1.32
N LEU A 285 -14.33 2.06 -2.03
CA LEU A 285 -15.62 1.91 -2.73
C LEU A 285 -16.80 1.92 -1.75
N LEU A 286 -16.72 1.20 -0.62
CA LEU A 286 -17.76 1.21 0.39
C LEU A 286 -17.92 2.56 1.08
N LEU A 287 -16.83 3.28 1.36
CA LEU A 287 -16.91 4.64 1.87
C LEU A 287 -17.58 5.58 0.86
N GLY A 288 -17.24 5.48 -0.42
CA GLY A 288 -17.92 6.22 -1.49
C GLY A 288 -19.43 5.95 -1.52
N LYS A 289 -19.83 4.68 -1.41
CA LYS A 289 -21.24 4.29 -1.31
C LYS A 289 -21.92 4.80 -0.06
N PHE A 290 -21.25 4.76 1.10
CA PHE A 290 -21.79 5.31 2.34
C PHE A 290 -22.10 6.81 2.23
N TYR A 291 -21.22 7.56 1.57
CA TYR A 291 -21.40 9.00 1.35
C TYR A 291 -22.27 9.34 0.13
N ASN A 292 -22.91 8.34 -0.50
CA ASN A 292 -23.73 8.49 -1.70
C ASN A 292 -23.01 9.22 -2.85
N ILE A 293 -21.72 8.92 -3.05
CA ILE A 293 -20.99 9.42 -4.22
C ILE A 293 -21.58 8.76 -5.48
N ASP A 294 -21.84 9.58 -6.50
CA ASP A 294 -22.38 9.12 -7.78
C ASP A 294 -21.47 8.08 -8.45
N THR A 295 -22.06 7.05 -9.03
CA THR A 295 -21.34 5.96 -9.70
C THR A 295 -20.36 6.47 -10.75
N SER A 296 -20.72 7.49 -11.53
CA SER A 296 -19.84 8.08 -12.55
C SER A 296 -18.55 8.67 -11.96
N ASN A 297 -18.61 9.25 -10.76
CA ASN A 297 -17.43 9.80 -10.10
C ASN A 297 -16.58 8.69 -9.46
N MET A 298 -17.22 7.58 -9.11
CA MET A 298 -16.54 6.41 -8.56
C MET A 298 -15.89 5.53 -9.65
N GLU A 299 -16.24 5.70 -10.94
CA GLU A 299 -15.61 4.94 -12.04
C GLU A 299 -14.09 5.17 -12.07
N ASP A 300 -13.69 6.41 -11.84
CA ASP A 300 -12.28 6.81 -11.71
C ASP A 300 -11.60 6.25 -10.45
N TRP A 301 -12.36 5.61 -9.55
CA TRP A 301 -11.87 4.99 -8.32
C TRP A 301 -11.82 3.47 -8.41
N VAL A 302 -12.06 2.85 -9.57
CA VAL A 302 -12.04 1.40 -9.66
C VAL A 302 -10.63 0.92 -9.98
N TRP A 303 -10.02 0.19 -9.05
CA TRP A 303 -8.79 -0.56 -9.33
C TRP A 303 -9.10 -1.94 -9.90
N PRO A 304 -8.22 -2.50 -10.74
CA PRO A 304 -8.46 -3.78 -11.40
C PRO A 304 -8.47 -4.94 -10.41
N ALA A 305 -9.34 -5.90 -10.69
CA ALA A 305 -9.33 -7.18 -9.99
C ALA A 305 -8.06 -7.98 -10.31
N TYR A 306 -7.57 -8.70 -9.31
CA TYR A 306 -6.50 -9.70 -9.50
C TYR A 306 -6.98 -10.91 -10.31
N GLN A 307 -8.27 -11.27 -10.19
CA GLN A 307 -8.90 -12.28 -11.04
C GLN A 307 -9.27 -11.74 -12.43
N TYR A 308 -9.23 -12.62 -13.43
CA TYR A 308 -9.59 -12.30 -14.83
C TYR A 308 -11.06 -12.58 -15.17
N VAL A 309 -11.75 -13.36 -14.34
CA VAL A 309 -13.12 -13.83 -14.52
C VAL A 309 -13.87 -13.51 -13.26
#